data_AF-A0AB33UF42-F1
#
_entry.id   AF-A0AB33UF42-F1
#
_cell.length_a   1.000
_cell.length_b   1.000
_cell.length_c   1.000
_cell.angle_alpha   90.00
_cell.angle_beta   90.00
_cell.angle_gamma   90.00
#
_symmetry.space_group_name_H-M   'P 1'
#
loop_
_entity.id
_entity.type
_entity.pdbx_description
1 polymer ?
#
loop_
_entity_poly.entity_id
_entity_poly.type
_entity_poly.pdbx_seq_one_letter_code
_entity_poly.pdbx_strand_id
1 'polypeptide(L)'
;MGVSTNTGWKGYQAQHIIPAEFTNHPLIQKIGMNFDDASNGIFLPIPNTNVRGLSRHRGYHSTYNTFVKTQLDAIDINQPSVVIQQQIMDLQSQLRTLQQNGLPLYPIQGATVDLWQRSLNRIKK
;
A
#
# COMPACT_ATOMS: atom_id res chain seq x y z
N MET A 1 -32.22 9.22 3.53
CA MET A 1 -31.94 8.93 4.96
C MET A 1 -30.43 8.80 5.11
N GLY A 2 -29.82 9.70 5.88
CA GLY A 2 -28.37 9.82 6.03
C GLY A 2 -27.79 8.69 6.87
N VAL A 3 -26.90 7.91 6.28
CA VAL A 3 -26.09 6.95 7.02
C VAL A 3 -25.02 7.76 7.74
N SER A 4 -25.03 7.78 9.08
CA SER A 4 -23.96 8.44 9.84
C SER A 4 -22.62 7.83 9.42
N THR A 5 -21.67 8.66 9.02
CA THR A 5 -20.32 8.32 8.53
C THR A 5 -19.41 7.66 9.58
N ASN A 6 -19.96 7.21 10.70
CA ASN A 6 -19.23 6.77 11.88
C ASN A 6 -19.37 5.27 12.17
N THR A 7 -19.70 4.46 11.15
CA THR A 7 -19.61 3.00 11.22
C THR A 7 -18.21 2.55 10.81
N GLY A 8 -17.18 3.15 11.41
CA GLY A 8 -15.83 2.60 11.33
C GLY A 8 -15.85 1.18 11.91
N TRP A 9 -15.34 0.20 11.19
CA TRP A 9 -15.18 -1.16 11.71
C TRP A 9 -14.32 -1.07 12.98
N LYS A 10 -14.92 -1.30 14.15
CA LYS A 10 -14.21 -1.19 15.43
C LYS A 10 -12.99 -2.10 15.39
N GLY A 11 -11.80 -1.50 15.47
CA GLY A 11 -10.54 -2.24 15.44
C GLY A 11 -9.84 -2.30 14.07
N TYR A 12 -10.38 -1.67 13.01
CA TYR A 12 -9.77 -1.65 11.68
C TYR A 12 -9.77 -0.24 11.08
N GLN A 13 -8.82 0.02 10.18
CA GLN A 13 -8.78 1.21 9.34
C GLN A 13 -8.47 0.83 7.90
N ALA A 14 -9.12 1.50 6.95
CA ALA A 14 -8.77 1.39 5.55
C ALA A 14 -7.37 1.99 5.31
N GLN A 15 -6.60 1.34 4.47
CA GLN A 15 -5.32 1.81 3.97
C GLN A 15 -5.30 1.69 2.44
N HIS A 16 -4.75 2.70 1.79
CA HIS A 16 -4.39 2.63 0.39
C HIS A 16 -3.09 1.85 0.20
N ILE A 17 -3.09 0.87 -0.69
CA ILE A 17 -1.90 0.07 -1.05
C ILE A 17 -0.89 0.94 -1.78
N ILE A 18 -1.32 1.69 -2.80
CA ILE A 18 -0.54 2.84 -3.30
C ILE A 18 -1.05 4.07 -2.53
N PRO A 19 -0.24 4.68 -1.65
CA PRO A 19 -0.66 5.83 -0.86
C PRO A 19 -1.14 6.98 -1.74
N ALA A 20 -2.28 7.57 -1.36
CA ALA A 20 -2.88 8.72 -2.05
C ALA A 20 -1.98 9.96 -2.09
N GLU A 21 -0.91 10.03 -1.30
CA GLU A 21 0.07 11.11 -1.42
C GLU A 21 0.79 11.10 -2.78
N PHE A 22 0.77 9.98 -3.51
CA PHE A 22 1.39 9.83 -4.83
C PHE A 22 0.46 10.22 -5.98
N THR A 23 -0.68 10.87 -5.74
CA THR A 23 -1.56 11.35 -6.81
C THR A 23 -0.84 12.24 -7.82
N ASN A 24 0.15 13.02 -7.39
CA ASN A 24 0.94 13.89 -8.26
C ASN A 24 2.17 13.21 -8.87
N HIS A 25 2.37 11.91 -8.66
CA HIS A 25 3.48 11.18 -9.25
C HIS A 25 3.28 11.04 -10.77
N PRO A 26 4.28 11.36 -11.62
CA PRO A 26 4.12 11.37 -13.07
C PRO A 26 3.59 10.06 -13.67
N LEU A 27 4.07 8.90 -13.18
CA LEU A 27 3.55 7.59 -13.60
C LEU A 27 2.06 7.40 -13.28
N ILE A 28 1.63 7.81 -12.09
CA ILE A 28 0.24 7.69 -11.64
C ILE A 28 -0.68 8.56 -12.49
N GLN A 29 -0.26 9.80 -12.76
CA GLN A 29 -0.98 10.70 -13.65
C GLN A 29 -1.05 10.14 -15.08
N LYS A 30 0.04 9.55 -15.59
CA LYS A 30 0.10 8.97 -16.93
C LYS A 30 -0.92 7.85 -17.15
N ILE A 31 -1.14 7.00 -16.13
CA ILE A 31 -2.11 5.89 -16.22
C ILE A 31 -3.51 6.26 -15.72
N GLY A 32 -3.70 7.46 -15.16
CA GLY A 32 -4.99 7.91 -14.64
C GLY A 32 -5.55 7.01 -13.52
N MET A 33 -4.70 6.53 -12.62
CA MET A 33 -5.10 5.60 -11.56
C MET A 33 -6.15 6.21 -10.61
N ASN A 34 -7.23 5.47 -10.37
CA ASN A 34 -8.21 5.80 -9.32
C ASN A 34 -7.75 5.24 -7.97
N PHE A 35 -7.46 6.12 -7.00
CA PHE A 35 -6.97 5.71 -5.67
C PHE A 35 -8.06 5.11 -4.77
N ASP A 36 -9.32 5.50 -5.00
CA ASP A 36 -10.48 5.03 -4.25
C ASP A 36 -11.03 3.70 -4.80
N ASP A 37 -10.40 3.14 -5.83
CA ASP A 37 -10.77 1.84 -6.36
C ASP A 37 -10.52 0.72 -5.33
N ALA A 38 -11.44 -0.24 -5.27
CA ALA A 38 -11.37 -1.34 -4.30
C ALA A 38 -10.07 -2.16 -4.41
N SER A 39 -9.48 -2.25 -5.61
CA SER A 39 -8.19 -2.92 -5.82
C SER A 39 -7.04 -2.26 -5.05
N ASN A 40 -7.14 -0.95 -4.79
CA ASN A 40 -6.15 -0.17 -4.04
C ASN A 40 -6.43 -0.10 -2.53
N GLY A 41 -7.54 -0.67 -2.05
CA GLY A 41 -7.93 -0.64 -0.63
C GLY A 41 -7.64 -1.94 0.11
N ILE A 42 -7.14 -1.84 1.35
CA ILE A 42 -7.06 -2.95 2.30
C ILE A 42 -7.50 -2.49 3.69
N PHE A 43 -8.29 -3.31 4.38
CA PHE A 43 -8.63 -3.08 5.79
C PHE A 43 -7.57 -3.72 6.67
N LEU A 44 -6.87 -2.89 7.43
CA LEU A 44 -5.85 -3.35 8.36
C LEU A 44 -6.28 -3.11 9.81
N PRO A 45 -5.97 -4.04 10.71
CA PRO A 45 -6.26 -3.87 12.12
C PRO A 45 -5.45 -2.70 12.74
N ILE A 46 -6.05 -1.97 13.67
CA ILE A 46 -5.31 -0.97 14.45
C ILE A 46 -4.34 -1.65 15.45
N PRO A 47 -3.25 -0.98 15.87
CA PRO A 47 -2.15 -1.56 16.68
C PRO A 47 -2.47 -2.16 18.07
N ASN A 48 -3.74 -2.27 18.47
CA ASN A 48 -4.16 -2.84 19.75
C ASN A 48 -5.08 -4.07 19.62
N THR A 49 -5.26 -4.58 18.39
CA THR A 49 -6.11 -5.76 18.15
C THR A 49 -5.29 -7.04 18.11
N ASN A 50 -5.81 -8.14 18.67
CA ASN A 50 -5.12 -9.44 18.74
C ASN A 50 -5.10 -10.23 17.40
N VAL A 51 -5.38 -9.58 16.27
CA VAL A 51 -5.46 -10.21 14.94
C VAL A 51 -4.06 -10.58 14.43
N ARG A 52 -3.70 -11.85 14.52
CA ARG A 52 -2.40 -12.34 14.02
C ARG A 52 -2.39 -12.36 12.49
N GLY A 53 -1.23 -12.09 11.91
CA GLY A 53 -0.98 -12.26 10.47
C GLY A 53 -1.10 -11.00 9.62
N LEU A 54 -1.90 -9.99 9.99
CA LEU A 54 -2.02 -8.75 9.22
C LEU A 54 -1.11 -7.63 9.74
N SER A 55 -0.71 -6.76 8.83
CA SER A 55 -0.03 -5.50 9.15
C SER A 55 -0.95 -4.61 9.96
N ARG A 56 -0.37 -3.74 10.78
CA ARG A 56 -1.15 -2.84 11.62
C ARG A 56 -1.14 -1.45 11.02
N HIS A 57 -2.29 -0.80 10.97
CA HIS A 57 -2.43 0.54 10.43
C HIS A 57 -3.13 1.47 11.42
N ARG A 58 -2.49 2.62 11.69
CA ARG A 58 -3.10 3.77 12.34
C ARG A 58 -2.46 5.06 11.86
N GLY A 59 -3.07 5.69 10.87
CA GLY A 59 -2.59 6.95 10.31
C GLY A 59 -1.24 6.82 9.58
N TYR A 60 -0.54 7.94 9.43
CA TYR A 60 0.61 8.09 8.54
C TYR A 60 1.80 7.15 8.82
N HIS A 61 2.35 6.52 7.77
CA HIS A 61 3.44 5.52 7.84
C HIS A 61 4.57 5.82 6.84
N SER A 62 5.51 6.69 7.22
CA SER A 62 6.59 7.18 6.35
C SER A 62 7.48 6.10 5.73
N THR A 63 7.81 5.04 6.46
CA THR A 63 8.69 3.98 5.96
C THR A 63 8.06 3.23 4.79
N TYR A 64 6.79 2.86 4.93
CA TYR A 64 6.04 2.21 3.86
C TYR A 64 5.91 3.14 2.64
N ASN A 65 5.58 4.41 2.89
CA ASN A 65 5.45 5.42 1.84
C ASN A 65 6.75 5.59 1.05
N THR A 66 7.88 5.74 1.77
CA THR A 66 9.21 5.83 1.17
C THR A 66 9.50 4.61 0.31
N PHE A 67 9.22 3.40 0.80
CA PHE A 67 9.40 2.19 0.02
C PHE A 67 8.52 2.16 -1.25
N VAL A 68 7.22 2.45 -1.16
CA VAL A 68 6.34 2.47 -2.33
C VAL A 68 6.83 3.51 -3.35
N LYS A 69 7.26 4.69 -2.89
CA LYS A 69 7.87 5.69 -3.77
C LYS A 69 9.07 5.13 -4.53
N THR A 70 9.99 4.42 -3.88
CA THR A 70 11.14 3.83 -4.57
C THR A 70 10.74 2.82 -5.65
N GLN A 71 9.65 2.08 -5.46
CA GLN A 71 9.16 1.13 -6.47
C GLN A 71 8.50 1.86 -7.65
N LEU A 72 7.77 2.95 -7.39
CA LEU A 72 7.22 3.81 -8.44
C LEU A 72 8.34 4.49 -9.23
N ASP A 73 9.31 5.10 -8.55
CA ASP A 73 10.45 5.79 -9.19
C ASP A 73 11.28 4.85 -10.09
N ALA A 74 11.26 3.54 -9.83
CA ALA A 74 12.00 2.54 -10.59
C ALA A 74 11.32 2.09 -11.91
N ILE A 75 10.04 2.44 -12.12
CA ILE A 75 9.32 2.11 -13.35
C ILE A 75 9.67 3.12 -14.45
N ASP A 76 10.02 2.63 -15.64
CA ASP A 76 10.32 3.49 -16.79
C ASP A 76 9.04 4.16 -17.32
N ILE A 77 8.95 5.48 -17.13
CA ILE A 77 7.83 6.30 -17.59
C ILE A 77 7.68 6.35 -19.10
N ASN A 78 8.70 5.97 -19.87
CA ASN A 78 8.61 5.97 -21.33
C ASN A 78 7.90 4.74 -21.89
N GLN A 79 7.65 3.73 -21.04
CA GLN A 79 6.88 2.55 -21.44
C GLN A 79 5.43 2.89 -21.82
N PRO A 80 4.79 2.07 -22.67
CA PRO A 80 3.36 2.23 -22.97
C PRO A 80 2.51 2.21 -21.70
N SER A 81 1.44 3.02 -21.65
CA SER A 81 0.59 3.13 -20.45
C SER A 81 0.02 1.80 -19.99
N VAL A 82 -0.30 0.89 -20.93
CA VAL A 82 -0.78 -0.48 -20.61
C VAL A 82 0.27 -1.31 -19.85
N VAL A 83 1.55 -1.14 -20.18
CA VAL A 83 2.66 -1.85 -19.51
C VAL A 83 2.85 -1.29 -18.10
N ILE A 84 2.83 0.05 -17.96
CA ILE A 84 2.94 0.73 -16.66
C ILE A 84 1.75 0.34 -15.77
N GLN A 85 0.54 0.30 -16.33
CA GLN A 85 -0.66 -0.11 -15.60
C GLN A 85 -0.53 -1.55 -15.08
N GLN A 86 -0.04 -2.48 -15.90
CA GLN A 86 0.20 -3.86 -15.46
C GLN A 86 1.25 -3.93 -14.34
N GLN A 87 2.36 -3.22 -14.47
CA GLN A 87 3.40 -3.19 -13.43
C GLN A 87 2.89 -2.61 -12.10
N ILE A 88 2.02 -1.59 -12.15
CA ILE A 88 1.39 -1.00 -10.97
C ILE A 88 0.39 -1.99 -10.34
N MET A 89 -0.39 -2.71 -11.14
CA MET A 89 -1.28 -3.76 -10.64
C MET A 89 -0.49 -4.90 -9.97
N ASP A 90 0.61 -5.33 -10.57
CA ASP A 90 1.49 -6.34 -10.00
C ASP A 90 2.10 -5.88 -8.68
N LEU A 91 2.56 -4.62 -8.63
CA LEU A 91 3.05 -3.98 -7.41
C LEU A 91 1.96 -3.93 -6.33
N GLN A 92 0.73 -3.51 -6.66
CA GLN A 92 -0.40 -3.50 -5.73
C GLN A 92 -0.65 -4.89 -5.14
N SER A 93 -0.67 -5.92 -5.99
CA SER A 93 -0.87 -7.31 -5.57
C SER A 93 0.24 -7.76 -4.60
N GLN A 94 1.50 -7.51 -4.94
CA GLN A 94 2.65 -7.85 -4.10
C GLN A 94 2.62 -7.13 -2.75
N LEU A 95 2.34 -5.82 -2.74
CA LEU A 95 2.22 -5.04 -1.51
C LEU A 95 1.07 -5.53 -0.63
N ARG A 96 -0.07 -5.88 -1.24
CA ARG A 96 -1.21 -6.50 -0.54
C ARG A 96 -0.78 -7.78 0.15
N THR A 97 -0.09 -8.68 -0.56
CA THR A 97 0.42 -9.93 0.01
C THR A 97 1.36 -9.68 1.19
N LEU A 98 2.30 -8.75 1.07
CA LEU A 98 3.20 -8.42 2.17
C LEU A 98 2.46 -7.85 3.38
N GLN A 99 1.45 -7.01 3.15
CA GLN A 99 0.63 -6.49 4.23
C GLN A 99 -0.22 -7.58 4.90
N GLN A 100 -0.75 -8.52 4.10
CA GLN A 100 -1.48 -9.70 4.57
C GLN A 100 -0.61 -10.72 5.31
N ASN A 101 0.71 -10.65 5.12
CA ASN A 101 1.71 -11.45 5.83
C ASN A 101 2.27 -10.73 7.08
N GLY A 102 1.77 -9.54 7.40
CA GLY A 102 2.05 -8.90 8.68
C GLY A 102 3.29 -8.02 8.69
N LEU A 103 3.78 -7.62 7.52
CA LEU A 103 4.99 -6.81 7.44
C LEU A 103 4.78 -5.43 8.09
N PRO A 104 5.64 -5.01 9.03
CA PRO A 104 5.37 -3.80 9.80
C PRO A 104 5.41 -2.56 8.91
N LEU A 105 4.48 -1.62 9.16
CA LEU A 105 4.42 -0.34 8.44
C LEU A 105 5.24 0.76 9.13
N TYR A 106 5.47 0.65 10.44
CA TYR A 106 6.05 1.70 11.28
C TYR A 106 7.45 1.33 11.80
N PRO A 107 8.40 2.30 11.89
CA PRO A 107 9.72 2.06 12.47
C PRO A 107 9.69 1.45 13.88
N ILE A 108 8.76 1.90 14.72
CA ILE A 108 8.59 1.37 16.09
C ILE A 108 8.19 -0.12 16.13
N GLN A 109 7.70 -0.65 15.01
CA GLN A 109 7.38 -2.07 14.81
C GLN A 109 8.49 -2.82 14.08
N GLY A 110 9.64 -2.18 13.81
CA GLY A 110 10.76 -2.76 13.06
C GLY A 110 10.66 -2.58 11.54
N ALA A 111 9.76 -1.74 11.03
CA ALA A 111 9.71 -1.45 9.60
C ALA A 111 10.97 -0.71 9.14
N THR A 112 11.58 -1.20 8.07
CA THR A 112 12.65 -0.50 7.33
C THR A 112 12.42 -0.66 5.83
N VAL A 113 12.89 0.29 5.02
CA VAL A 113 12.81 0.21 3.55
C VAL A 113 13.50 -1.07 3.04
N ASP A 114 14.64 -1.41 3.64
CA ASP A 114 15.40 -2.63 3.33
C ASP A 114 14.65 -3.92 3.70
N LEU A 115 13.93 -3.97 4.82
CA LEU A 115 13.05 -5.10 5.15
C LEU A 115 11.96 -5.27 4.10
N TRP A 116 11.32 -4.18 3.67
CA TRP A 116 10.31 -4.20 2.63
C TRP A 116 10.88 -4.68 1.29
N GLN A 117 12.04 -4.17 0.89
CA GLN A 117 12.71 -4.58 -0.34
C GLN A 117 13.07 -6.07 -0.33
N ARG A 118 13.66 -6.58 0.76
CA ARG A 118 13.96 -8.00 0.89
C ARG A 118 12.71 -8.87 0.85
N SER A 119 11.64 -8.43 1.49
CA SER A 119 10.37 -9.17 1.51
C SER A 119 9.73 -9.21 0.12
N LEU A 120 9.76 -8.10 -0.61
CA LEU A 120 9.30 -8.05 -2.00
C LEU A 120 10.11 -9.00 -2.90
N ASN A 121 11.44 -8.99 -2.76
CA ASN A 121 12.33 -9.86 -3.54
C ASN A 121 12.10 -11.36 -3.25
N ARG A 122 11.56 -11.72 -2.08
CA ARG A 122 11.23 -13.13 -1.76
C ARG A 122 9.98 -13.61 -2.48
N ILE A 123 9.00 -12.74 -2.70
CA ILE A 123 7.70 -13.10 -3.31
C ILE A 123 7.67 -12.89 -4.84
N LYS A 124 8.65 -12.14 -5.39
CA LYS A 124 8.82 -11.98 -6.84
C LYS A 124 9.49 -13.17 -7.53
N LYS A 125 9.96 -14.17 -6.77
CA LYS A 125 10.55 -15.41 -7.31
C LYS A 125 9.46 -16.37 -7.75
#